data_AF-A0A9X5XH34-F1
#
_entry.id   AF-A0A9X5XH34-F1
#
_cell.length_a   1.000
_cell.length_b   1.000
_cell.length_c   1.000
_cell.angle_alpha   90.00
_cell.angle_beta   90.00
_cell.angle_gamma   90.00
#
_symmetry.space_group_name_H-M   'P 1'
#
loop_
_entity.id
_entity.type
_entity.pdbx_description
1 polymer ?
#
loop_
_entity_poly.entity_id
_entity_poly.type
_entity_poly.pdbx_seq_one_letter_code
_entity_poly.pdbx_strand_id
1 'polypeptide(L)'
;MESVEDLVRADTFLTGIEAEQAIRNLIYALGKGVLKVMSKMGISTVASYRGAQVFEAVGLDQAFVEKYFNGTATKIGGAGLDVIAKEVAARHAKAYPASGIAPAHRALDIGGEYQWRREGEPHLFDPETVFRLQHSTRSGSYDIFKKYTDRVNEQSERLMTLRGLFGFKSDRQPISIDEVEPVSEIVKRFSTGAMSYGSISKEAHETLAIAMN
;
A
#
# COMPACT_ATOMS: atom_id res chain seq x y z
N MET A 1 -9.41 22.02 7.85
CA MET A 1 -9.21 23.04 8.89
C MET A 1 -10.02 22.68 10.12
N GLU A 2 -11.35 22.55 9.98
CA GLU A 2 -12.29 22.10 11.02
C GLU A 2 -11.78 20.87 11.82
N SER A 3 -11.32 19.81 11.15
CA SER A 3 -10.81 18.63 11.87
C SER A 3 -9.61 18.91 12.78
N VAL A 4 -8.73 19.85 12.43
CA VAL A 4 -7.60 20.22 13.28
C VAL A 4 -8.04 21.12 14.43
N GLU A 5 -9.02 22.00 14.20
CA GLU A 5 -9.64 22.79 15.26
C GLU A 5 -10.33 21.88 16.29
N ASP A 6 -11.07 20.89 15.83
CA ASP A 6 -11.74 19.93 16.71
C ASP A 6 -10.75 19.08 17.50
N LEU A 7 -9.61 18.70 16.91
CA LEU A 7 -8.53 18.00 17.63
C LEU A 7 -7.88 18.87 18.71
N VAL A 8 -7.73 20.17 18.47
CA VAL A 8 -7.24 21.12 19.48
C VAL A 8 -8.29 21.31 20.59
N ARG A 9 -9.58 21.48 20.23
CA ARG A 9 -10.67 21.61 21.20
C ARG A 9 -10.83 20.36 22.07
N ALA A 10 -10.63 19.18 21.50
CA ALA A 10 -10.71 17.92 22.22
C ALA A 10 -9.54 17.70 23.19
N ASP A 11 -8.44 18.47 23.07
CA ASP A 11 -7.25 18.48 23.94
C ASP A 11 -6.67 17.09 24.27
N THR A 12 -6.95 16.09 23.42
CA THR A 12 -6.56 14.69 23.66
C THR A 12 -5.28 14.33 22.90
N PHE A 13 -5.12 14.84 21.68
CA PHE A 13 -4.00 14.51 20.79
C PHE A 13 -3.12 15.71 20.47
N LEU A 14 -3.63 16.93 20.60
CA LEU A 14 -2.94 18.19 20.34
C LEU A 14 -3.11 19.11 21.54
N THR A 15 -2.22 18.97 22.52
CA THR A 15 -2.26 19.74 23.77
C THR A 15 -1.35 20.97 23.71
N GLY A 16 -1.77 22.08 24.32
CA GLY A 16 -0.92 23.25 24.54
C GLY A 16 -0.61 24.07 23.29
N ILE A 17 -1.46 24.00 22.25
CA ILE A 17 -1.38 24.84 21.06
C ILE A 17 -2.72 25.50 20.78
N GLU A 18 -2.70 26.77 20.40
CA GLU A 18 -3.89 27.48 19.97
C GLU A 18 -4.36 27.01 18.58
N ALA A 19 -5.67 27.03 18.35
CA ALA A 19 -6.26 26.59 17.08
C ALA A 19 -5.66 27.31 15.86
N GLU A 20 -5.43 28.62 15.98
CA GLU A 20 -4.81 29.43 14.93
C GLU A 20 -3.38 28.94 14.59
N GLN A 21 -2.60 28.55 15.61
CA GLN A 21 -1.27 28.00 15.40
C GLN A 21 -1.33 26.61 14.74
N ALA A 22 -2.26 25.76 15.16
CA ALA A 22 -2.44 24.44 14.57
C ALA A 22 -2.83 24.52 13.08
N ILE A 23 -3.71 25.45 12.73
CA ILE A 23 -4.09 25.81 11.37
C ILE A 23 -2.88 26.27 10.56
N ARG A 24 -2.06 27.20 11.09
CA ARG A 24 -0.83 27.66 10.42
C ARG A 24 0.14 26.51 10.15
N ASN A 25 0.32 25.62 11.13
CA ASN A 25 1.18 24.45 11.00
C ASN A 25 0.68 23.48 9.91
N LEU A 26 -0.64 23.24 9.86
CA LEU A 26 -1.25 22.41 8.83
C LEU A 26 -0.99 22.99 7.43
N ILE A 27 -1.26 24.28 7.22
CA ILE A 27 -1.04 24.96 5.94
C ILE A 27 0.44 24.88 5.54
N TYR A 28 1.35 25.13 6.49
CA TYR A 28 2.78 25.01 6.26
C TYR A 28 3.17 23.60 5.81
N ALA A 29 2.68 22.57 6.51
CA ALA A 29 2.96 21.18 6.19
C ALA A 29 2.42 20.78 4.80
N LEU A 30 1.19 21.18 4.46
CA LEU A 30 0.61 20.95 3.13
C LEU A 30 1.41 21.66 2.04
N GLY A 31 1.83 22.90 2.27
CA GLY A 31 2.69 23.65 1.35
C GLY A 31 4.04 22.97 1.12
N LYS A 32 4.70 22.50 2.18
CA LYS A 32 5.94 21.71 2.08
C LYS A 32 5.71 20.38 1.36
N GLY A 33 4.56 19.75 1.55
CA GLY A 33 4.15 18.54 0.85
C GLY A 33 4.06 18.76 -0.66
N VAL A 34 3.37 19.82 -1.10
CA VAL A 34 3.26 20.18 -2.53
C VAL A 34 4.64 20.44 -3.14
N LEU A 35 5.48 21.26 -2.47
CA LEU A 35 6.84 21.54 -2.94
C LEU A 35 7.69 20.27 -3.08
N LYS A 36 7.57 19.33 -2.13
CA LYS A 36 8.27 18.05 -2.18
C LYS A 36 7.80 17.15 -3.33
N VAL A 37 6.50 17.14 -3.64
CA VAL A 37 5.96 16.38 -4.78
C VAL A 37 6.46 16.98 -6.10
N MET A 38 6.42 18.32 -6.24
CA MET A 38 6.92 19.01 -7.42
C MET A 38 8.42 18.75 -7.66
N SER A 39 9.23 18.81 -6.59
CA SER A 39 10.67 18.64 -6.69
C SER A 39 11.09 17.23 -7.13
N LYS A 40 10.26 16.20 -6.90
CA LYS A 40 10.53 14.83 -7.39
C LYS A 40 10.62 14.75 -8.91
N MET A 41 9.95 15.68 -9.60
CA MET A 41 9.91 15.77 -11.06
C MET A 41 10.71 16.96 -11.59
N GLY A 42 11.48 17.64 -10.72
CA GLY A 42 12.29 18.82 -11.08
C GLY A 42 11.48 20.08 -11.39
N ILE A 43 10.21 20.18 -10.99
CA ILE A 43 9.37 21.35 -11.25
C ILE A 43 9.54 22.37 -10.11
N SER A 44 9.89 23.60 -10.48
CA SER A 44 10.23 24.66 -9.52
C SER A 44 9.13 25.70 -9.29
N THR A 45 8.08 25.75 -10.12
CA THR A 45 6.98 26.73 -9.96
C THR A 45 5.61 26.05 -9.95
N VAL A 46 4.72 26.55 -9.09
CA VAL A 46 3.32 26.06 -9.00
C VAL A 46 2.56 26.35 -10.30
N ALA A 47 2.87 27.47 -10.96
CA ALA A 47 2.26 27.83 -12.23
C ALA A 47 2.52 26.77 -13.32
N SER A 48 3.74 26.24 -13.39
CA SER A 48 4.09 25.15 -14.31
C SER A 48 3.52 23.80 -13.85
N TYR A 49 3.38 23.57 -12.55
CA TYR A 49 2.82 22.32 -12.02
C TYR A 49 1.30 22.21 -12.26
N ARG A 50 0.58 23.33 -12.17
CA ARG A 50 -0.88 23.37 -12.30
C ARG A 50 -1.31 22.93 -13.70
N GLY A 51 -2.07 21.84 -13.77
CA GLY A 51 -2.58 21.31 -15.03
C GLY A 51 -1.58 20.46 -15.82
N ALA A 52 -0.33 20.32 -15.34
CA ALA A 52 0.67 19.47 -16.00
C ALA A 52 0.39 17.96 -15.89
N GLN A 53 -0.60 17.57 -15.07
CA GLN A 53 -1.02 16.17 -14.88
C GLN A 53 0.15 15.21 -14.62
N VAL A 54 1.02 15.58 -13.68
CA VAL A 54 2.23 14.81 -13.36
C VAL A 54 1.89 13.62 -12.44
N PHE A 55 1.02 12.74 -12.95
CA PHE A 55 0.54 11.52 -12.31
C PHE A 55 0.17 10.47 -13.38
N GLU A 56 0.07 9.21 -12.95
CA GLU A 56 -0.44 8.11 -13.77
C GLU A 56 -1.72 7.58 -13.12
N ALA A 57 -2.75 7.33 -13.94
CA ALA A 57 -3.99 6.73 -13.48
C ALA A 57 -3.89 5.21 -13.58
N VAL A 58 -4.09 4.52 -12.46
CA VAL A 58 -4.10 3.05 -12.38
C VAL A 58 -5.46 2.59 -11.90
N GLY A 59 -6.13 1.72 -12.66
CA GLY A 59 -7.44 1.18 -12.32
C GLY A 59 -8.62 2.07 -12.68
N LEU A 60 -8.44 3.04 -13.57
CA LEU A 60 -9.52 3.88 -14.12
C LEU A 60 -9.75 3.55 -15.59
N ASP A 61 -11.00 3.53 -16.01
CA ASP A 61 -11.36 3.27 -17.40
C ASP A 61 -10.75 4.32 -18.37
N GLN A 62 -10.35 3.88 -19.56
CA GLN A 62 -9.70 4.75 -20.55
C GLN A 62 -10.64 5.87 -21.02
N ALA A 63 -11.90 5.58 -21.33
CA ALA A 63 -12.85 6.59 -21.80
C ALA A 63 -13.17 7.61 -20.68
N PHE A 64 -13.17 7.17 -19.42
CA PHE A 64 -13.27 8.06 -18.26
C PHE A 64 -12.07 9.01 -18.19
N VAL A 65 -10.84 8.50 -18.26
CA VAL A 65 -9.63 9.32 -18.22
C VAL A 65 -9.56 10.27 -19.41
N GLU A 66 -9.87 9.82 -20.63
CA GLU A 66 -9.88 10.65 -21.83
C GLU A 66 -10.84 11.84 -21.72
N LYS A 67 -11.98 11.66 -21.06
CA LYS A 67 -13.01 12.69 -20.92
C LYS A 67 -12.71 13.69 -19.80
N TYR A 68 -12.23 13.23 -18.65
CA TYR A 68 -12.12 14.05 -17.43
C TYR A 68 -10.68 14.43 -17.06
N PHE A 69 -9.70 13.67 -17.53
CA PHE A 69 -8.26 13.84 -17.25
C PHE A 69 -7.44 13.67 -18.53
N ASN A 70 -7.92 14.28 -19.63
CA ASN A 70 -7.33 14.13 -20.95
C ASN A 70 -5.81 14.42 -20.92
N GLY A 71 -5.01 13.51 -21.49
CA GLY A 71 -3.55 13.56 -21.45
C GLY A 71 -2.88 12.71 -20.37
N THR A 72 -3.63 12.22 -19.38
CA THR A 72 -3.11 11.34 -18.33
C THR A 72 -2.96 9.90 -18.83
N ALA A 73 -1.81 9.28 -18.55
CA ALA A 73 -1.59 7.87 -18.87
C ALA A 73 -2.47 6.95 -18.00
N THR A 74 -3.14 5.98 -18.63
CA THR A 74 -3.78 4.87 -17.93
C THR A 74 -3.57 3.56 -18.69
N LYS A 75 -2.63 2.75 -18.20
CA LYS A 75 -2.25 1.47 -18.85
C LYS A 75 -3.13 0.31 -18.40
N ILE A 76 -3.69 0.44 -17.20
CA ILE A 76 -4.52 -0.56 -16.55
C ILE A 76 -5.88 0.09 -16.35
N GLY A 77 -6.83 -0.30 -17.19
CA GLY A 77 -8.22 0.15 -17.11
C GLY A 77 -8.89 -0.28 -15.81
N GLY A 78 -10.13 0.16 -15.59
CA GLY A 78 -10.89 -0.27 -14.42
C GLY A 78 -12.18 0.52 -14.24
N ALA A 79 -12.28 1.23 -13.12
CA ALA A 79 -13.49 1.91 -12.72
C ALA A 79 -13.84 3.08 -13.66
N GLY A 80 -15.08 3.09 -14.14
CA GLY A 80 -15.71 4.23 -14.78
C GLY A 80 -16.65 4.98 -13.82
N LEU A 81 -17.50 5.86 -14.37
CA LEU A 81 -18.42 6.70 -13.58
C LEU A 81 -19.36 5.90 -12.67
N ASP A 82 -19.95 4.81 -13.15
CA ASP A 82 -20.95 4.06 -12.38
C ASP A 82 -20.34 3.41 -11.13
N VAL A 83 -19.11 2.88 -11.26
CA VAL A 83 -18.36 2.32 -10.14
C VAL A 83 -18.00 3.41 -9.14
N ILE A 84 -17.48 4.55 -9.61
CA ILE A 84 -17.15 5.69 -8.76
C ILE A 84 -18.40 6.21 -8.04
N ALA A 85 -19.52 6.35 -8.74
CA ALA A 85 -20.77 6.81 -8.17
C ALA A 85 -21.29 5.86 -7.10
N LYS A 86 -21.25 4.54 -7.35
CA LYS A 86 -21.62 3.52 -6.38
C LYS A 86 -20.75 3.55 -5.12
N GLU A 87 -19.43 3.69 -5.29
CA GLU A 87 -18.45 3.80 -4.21
C GLU A 87 -18.66 5.07 -3.36
N VAL A 88 -18.96 6.20 -4.00
CA VAL A 88 -19.30 7.46 -3.30
C VAL A 88 -20.63 7.32 -2.55
N ALA A 89 -21.65 6.74 -3.18
CA ALA A 89 -22.95 6.52 -2.57
C ALA A 89 -22.88 5.58 -1.35
N ALA A 90 -22.05 4.54 -1.40
CA ALA A 90 -21.83 3.63 -0.28
C ALA A 90 -21.21 4.36 0.94
N ARG A 91 -20.19 5.20 0.72
CA ARG A 91 -19.60 6.04 1.77
C ARG A 91 -20.60 7.04 2.34
N HIS A 92 -21.40 7.65 1.46
CA HIS A 92 -22.48 8.56 1.87
C HIS A 92 -23.52 7.86 2.76
N ALA A 93 -24.03 6.69 2.34
CA ALA A 93 -25.03 5.94 3.11
C ALA A 93 -24.50 5.50 4.48
N LYS A 94 -23.19 5.26 4.60
CA LYS A 94 -22.55 4.97 5.89
C LYS A 94 -22.52 6.18 6.82
N ALA A 95 -22.18 7.36 6.29
CA ALA A 95 -22.15 8.60 7.06
C ALA A 95 -23.58 9.12 7.40
N TYR A 96 -24.54 8.86 6.51
CA TYR A 96 -25.93 9.29 6.62
C TYR A 96 -26.87 8.07 6.51
N PRO A 97 -26.97 7.24 7.57
CA PRO A 97 -27.82 6.07 7.54
C PRO A 97 -29.30 6.47 7.42
N ALA A 98 -30.08 5.71 6.64
CA ALA A 98 -31.50 5.99 6.42
C ALA A 98 -32.34 5.97 7.71
N SER A 99 -31.88 5.27 8.75
CA SER A 99 -32.51 5.27 10.08
C SER A 99 -32.33 6.59 10.83
N GLY A 100 -31.41 7.46 10.41
CA GLY A 100 -30.99 8.67 11.12
C GLY A 100 -30.16 8.39 12.39
N ILE A 101 -29.93 7.11 12.72
CA ILE A 101 -29.22 6.70 13.93
C ILE A 101 -27.76 6.43 13.57
N ALA A 102 -26.86 7.31 14.02
CA ALA A 102 -25.42 7.11 13.91
C ALA A 102 -24.95 5.95 14.83
N PRO A 103 -23.87 5.23 14.48
CA PRO A 103 -23.31 4.19 15.34
C PRO A 103 -22.89 4.75 16.71
N ALA A 104 -23.41 4.17 17.80
CA ALA A 104 -23.19 4.68 19.15
C ALA A 104 -21.75 4.51 19.69
N HIS A 105 -20.94 3.65 19.08
CA HIS A 105 -19.66 3.20 19.63
C HIS A 105 -18.43 3.68 18.85
N ARG A 106 -18.57 4.16 17.62
CA ARG A 106 -17.45 4.66 16.80
C ARG A 106 -17.93 5.76 15.83
N ALA A 107 -17.26 6.91 15.86
CA ALA A 107 -17.52 8.01 14.93
C ALA A 107 -16.79 7.83 13.59
N LEU A 108 -15.64 7.16 13.59
CA LEU A 108 -14.83 6.85 12.41
C LEU A 108 -14.39 5.39 12.45
N ASP A 109 -14.14 4.82 11.27
CA ASP A 109 -13.46 3.53 11.19
C ASP A 109 -12.04 3.65 11.74
N ILE A 110 -11.55 2.56 12.30
CA ILE A 110 -10.20 2.48 12.84
C ILE A 110 -9.14 2.60 11.71
N GLY A 111 -9.52 2.20 10.49
CA GLY A 111 -8.61 2.06 9.36
C GLY A 111 -7.57 0.97 9.60
N GLY A 112 -6.51 1.02 8.80
CA GLY A 112 -5.52 -0.04 8.75
C GLY A 112 -4.56 0.11 7.58
N GLU A 113 -4.67 1.15 6.76
CA GLU A 113 -3.92 1.33 5.53
C GLU A 113 -2.41 1.45 5.78
N TYR A 114 -2.01 2.13 6.86
CA TYR A 114 -0.59 2.34 7.21
C TYR A 114 0.00 1.23 8.07
N GLN A 115 -0.84 0.50 8.81
CA GLN A 115 -0.40 -0.52 9.75
C GLN A 115 -1.48 -1.58 9.88
N TRP A 116 -1.09 -2.85 9.82
CA TRP A 116 -2.00 -3.96 10.02
C TRP A 116 -2.79 -3.82 11.32
N ARG A 117 -4.11 -4.01 11.22
CA ARG A 117 -5.04 -4.12 12.34
C ARG A 117 -5.98 -5.29 12.08
N ARG A 118 -6.44 -5.94 13.16
CA ARG A 118 -7.31 -7.12 13.06
C ARG A 118 -8.63 -6.86 12.33
N GLU A 119 -9.20 -5.66 12.49
CA GLU A 119 -10.44 -5.21 11.84
C GLU A 119 -10.19 -4.21 10.70
N GLY A 120 -8.94 -4.08 10.24
CA GLY A 120 -8.55 -3.12 9.20
C GLY A 120 -8.44 -3.74 7.81
N GLU A 121 -7.86 -2.97 6.89
CA GLU A 121 -7.53 -3.44 5.56
C GLU A 121 -6.59 -4.66 5.65
N PRO A 122 -6.68 -5.62 4.72
CA PRO A 122 -5.75 -6.75 4.72
C PRO A 122 -4.34 -6.31 4.25
N HIS A 123 -3.30 -6.94 4.81
CA HIS A 123 -1.88 -6.64 4.52
C HIS A 123 -1.13 -7.90 4.12
N LEU A 124 -0.26 -7.80 3.11
CA LEU A 124 0.60 -8.91 2.67
C LEU A 124 1.43 -9.49 3.83
N PHE A 125 1.89 -8.61 4.73
CA PHE A 125 2.57 -8.98 5.96
C PHE A 125 1.61 -8.82 7.13
N ASP A 126 1.05 -9.93 7.59
CA ASP A 126 0.22 -10.03 8.79
C ASP A 126 0.94 -10.89 9.85
N PRO A 127 0.49 -10.89 11.12
CA PRO A 127 1.16 -11.65 12.17
C PRO A 127 1.29 -13.15 11.86
N GLU A 128 0.33 -13.73 11.14
CA GLU A 128 0.35 -15.14 10.78
C GLU A 128 1.37 -15.43 9.67
N THR A 129 1.44 -14.59 8.63
CA THR A 129 2.45 -14.78 7.56
C THR A 129 3.87 -14.59 8.10
N VAL A 130 4.09 -13.59 8.95
CA VAL A 130 5.38 -13.36 9.62
C VAL A 130 5.75 -14.54 10.53
N PHE A 131 4.83 -15.03 11.35
CA PHE A 131 5.08 -16.17 12.24
C PHE A 131 5.47 -17.42 11.44
N ARG A 132 4.69 -17.76 10.41
CA ARG A 132 4.93 -18.97 9.60
C ARG A 132 6.31 -18.91 8.91
N LEU A 133 6.68 -17.77 8.32
CA LEU A 133 7.99 -17.58 7.70
C LEU A 133 9.13 -17.74 8.70
N GLN A 134 9.03 -17.09 9.87
CA GLN A 134 10.06 -17.21 10.89
C GLN A 134 10.18 -18.65 11.42
N HIS A 135 9.05 -19.33 11.61
CA HIS A 135 9.02 -20.69 12.12
C HIS A 135 9.57 -21.69 11.09
N SER A 136 9.21 -21.56 9.81
CA SER A 136 9.75 -22.43 8.75
C SER A 136 11.26 -22.27 8.60
N THR A 137 11.77 -21.04 8.64
CA THR A 137 13.21 -20.77 8.48
C THR A 137 14.01 -21.26 9.69
N ARG A 138 13.51 -21.07 10.92
CA ARG A 138 14.20 -21.55 12.14
C ARG A 138 14.19 -23.07 12.28
N SER A 139 13.12 -23.74 11.84
CA SER A 139 12.97 -25.20 11.93
C SER A 139 13.49 -25.96 10.72
N GLY A 140 13.80 -25.27 9.62
CA GLY A 140 14.12 -25.91 8.33
C GLY A 140 12.95 -26.67 7.70
N SER A 141 11.70 -26.42 8.14
CA SER A 141 10.54 -27.18 7.69
C SER A 141 9.95 -26.60 6.40
N TYR A 142 10.16 -27.31 5.29
CA TYR A 142 9.58 -26.95 3.99
C TYR A 142 8.05 -27.02 3.96
N ASP A 143 7.43 -27.93 4.73
CA ASP A 143 5.96 -28.01 4.80
C ASP A 143 5.35 -26.76 5.46
N ILE A 144 6.02 -26.19 6.46
CA ILE A 144 5.59 -24.93 7.08
C ILE A 144 5.84 -23.77 6.10
N PHE A 145 6.93 -23.82 5.33
CA PHE A 145 7.19 -22.83 4.29
C PHE A 145 6.10 -22.86 3.19
N LYS A 146 5.65 -24.03 2.75
CA LYS A 146 4.52 -24.16 1.81
C LYS A 146 3.24 -23.53 2.37
N LYS A 147 2.92 -23.77 3.65
CA LYS A 147 1.79 -23.11 4.32
C LYS A 147 1.93 -21.59 4.37
N TYR A 148 3.15 -21.07 4.47
CA TYR A 148 3.42 -19.64 4.36
C TYR A 148 3.16 -19.14 2.92
N THR A 149 3.71 -19.81 1.91
CA THR A 149 3.57 -19.39 0.50
C THR A 149 2.13 -19.49 0.01
N ASP A 150 1.38 -20.51 0.41
CA ASP A 150 -0.03 -20.69 0.05
C ASP A 150 -0.86 -19.52 0.58
N ARG A 151 -0.64 -19.14 1.84
CA ARG A 151 -1.30 -17.98 2.47
C ARG A 151 -0.98 -16.68 1.74
N VAL A 152 0.28 -16.47 1.36
CA VAL A 152 0.72 -15.29 0.60
C VAL A 152 0.10 -15.28 -0.80
N ASN A 153 -0.01 -16.44 -1.45
CA ASN A 153 -0.57 -16.56 -2.80
C ASN A 153 -2.09 -16.28 -2.80
N GLU A 154 -2.85 -16.92 -1.92
CA GLU A 154 -4.29 -16.63 -1.73
C GLU A 154 -4.53 -15.14 -1.41
N GLN A 155 -3.66 -14.58 -0.57
CA GLN A 155 -3.76 -13.18 -0.21
C GLN A 155 -3.40 -12.25 -1.37
N SER A 156 -2.50 -12.65 -2.27
CA SER A 156 -2.15 -11.84 -3.46
C SER A 156 -3.33 -11.67 -4.41
N GLU A 157 -4.23 -12.67 -4.47
CA GLU A 157 -5.51 -12.60 -5.18
C GLU A 157 -6.51 -11.71 -4.42
N ARG A 158 -6.64 -11.88 -3.09
CA ARG A 158 -7.56 -11.08 -2.25
C ARG A 158 -7.17 -9.61 -2.14
N LEU A 159 -5.87 -9.32 -2.05
CA LEU A 159 -5.29 -7.98 -2.05
C LEU A 159 -5.16 -7.40 -3.46
N MET A 160 -5.52 -8.18 -4.48
CA MET A 160 -5.59 -7.76 -5.87
C MET A 160 -4.27 -7.16 -6.38
N THR A 161 -3.14 -7.77 -5.99
CA THR A 161 -1.86 -7.41 -6.61
C THR A 161 -1.94 -7.71 -8.10
N LEU A 162 -1.34 -6.88 -8.95
CA LEU A 162 -1.39 -7.10 -10.42
C LEU A 162 -0.91 -8.50 -10.80
N ARG A 163 0.16 -9.00 -10.15
CA ARG A 163 0.66 -10.36 -10.39
C ARG A 163 -0.34 -11.46 -10.04
N GLY A 164 -1.21 -11.23 -9.05
CA GLY A 164 -2.25 -12.19 -8.63
C GLY A 164 -3.40 -12.32 -9.63
N LEU A 165 -3.50 -11.41 -10.60
CA LEU A 165 -4.48 -11.50 -11.69
C LEU A 165 -3.99 -12.42 -12.83
N PHE A 166 -2.72 -12.85 -12.80
CA PHE A 166 -2.15 -13.72 -13.81
C PHE A 166 -2.05 -15.16 -13.30
N GLY A 167 -2.35 -16.11 -14.20
CA GLY A 167 -2.10 -17.54 -13.99
C GLY A 167 -1.08 -18.06 -15.00
N PHE A 168 -0.41 -19.15 -14.66
CA PHE A 168 0.48 -19.83 -15.59
C PHE A 168 -0.34 -20.72 -16.53
N LYS A 169 -0.16 -20.54 -17.84
CA LYS A 169 -0.67 -21.45 -18.89
C LYS A 169 0.53 -22.01 -19.64
N SER A 170 0.61 -23.34 -19.72
CA SER A 170 1.67 -24.06 -20.42
C SER A 170 1.05 -25.14 -21.30
N ASP A 171 1.58 -25.28 -22.52
CA ASP A 171 1.31 -26.37 -23.46
C ASP A 171 2.32 -27.52 -23.32
N ARG A 172 3.35 -27.34 -22.48
CA ARG A 172 4.38 -28.34 -22.20
C ARG A 172 3.91 -29.35 -21.16
N GLN A 173 4.31 -30.61 -21.35
CA GLN A 173 4.10 -31.65 -20.34
C GLN A 173 4.93 -31.37 -19.09
N PRO A 174 4.41 -31.70 -17.89
CA PRO A 174 5.20 -31.66 -16.67
C PRO A 174 6.46 -32.54 -16.79
N ILE A 175 7.57 -32.05 -16.26
CA ILE A 175 8.84 -32.77 -16.17
C ILE A 175 9.10 -33.21 -14.73
N SER A 176 10.05 -34.13 -14.51
CA SER A 176 10.51 -34.44 -13.16
C SER A 176 11.17 -33.21 -12.53
N ILE A 177 11.04 -33.05 -11.20
CA ILE A 177 11.77 -32.01 -10.47
C ILE A 177 13.29 -32.17 -10.61
N ASP A 178 13.77 -33.40 -10.83
CA ASP A 178 15.18 -33.71 -11.03
C ASP A 178 15.74 -33.18 -12.37
N GLU A 179 14.86 -32.85 -13.31
CA GLU A 179 15.21 -32.23 -14.60
C GLU A 179 15.24 -30.69 -14.50
N VAL A 180 14.77 -30.12 -13.40
CA VAL A 180 14.80 -28.68 -13.16
C VAL A 180 16.22 -28.26 -12.76
N GLU A 181 16.60 -27.04 -13.14
CA GLU A 181 17.85 -26.43 -12.72
C GLU A 181 18.04 -26.54 -11.18
N PRO A 182 19.21 -26.97 -10.68
CA PRO A 182 19.41 -27.20 -9.26
C PRO A 182 19.38 -25.89 -8.46
N VAL A 183 19.02 -26.02 -7.18
CA VAL A 183 18.92 -24.89 -6.25
C VAL A 183 20.20 -24.05 -6.23
N SER A 184 21.38 -24.68 -6.31
CA SER A 184 22.69 -24.00 -6.31
C SER A 184 22.87 -23.01 -7.46
N GLU A 185 22.21 -23.21 -8.60
CA GLU A 185 22.24 -22.27 -9.73
C GLU A 185 21.09 -21.26 -9.65
N ILE A 186 19.91 -21.68 -9.18
CA ILE A 186 18.77 -20.77 -8.99
C ILE A 186 19.09 -19.64 -8.02
N VAL A 187 19.66 -19.96 -6.85
CA VAL A 187 19.90 -18.97 -5.79
C VAL A 187 20.94 -17.90 -6.17
N LYS A 188 21.80 -18.15 -7.17
CA LYS A 188 22.73 -17.14 -7.70
C LYS A 188 22.02 -15.95 -8.33
N ARG A 189 20.74 -16.10 -8.70
CA ARG A 189 19.90 -15.02 -9.22
C ARG A 189 19.27 -14.18 -8.12
N PHE A 190 19.37 -14.61 -6.85
CA PHE A 190 18.83 -13.87 -5.72
C PHE A 190 19.84 -12.81 -5.27
N SER A 191 19.31 -11.66 -4.86
CA SER A 191 20.09 -10.58 -4.30
C SER A 191 19.33 -10.03 -3.10
N THR A 192 20.01 -9.83 -1.98
CA THR A 192 19.47 -9.05 -0.88
C THR A 192 19.51 -7.58 -1.27
N GLY A 193 18.35 -6.90 -1.23
CA GLY A 193 18.28 -5.48 -1.57
C GLY A 193 19.22 -4.62 -0.71
N ALA A 194 19.70 -3.51 -1.28
CA ALA A 194 20.59 -2.58 -0.59
C ALA A 194 19.86 -1.90 0.58
N MET A 195 20.21 -2.28 1.80
CA MET A 195 19.74 -1.66 3.04
C MET A 195 20.91 -0.97 3.73
N SER A 196 20.77 0.31 4.04
CA SER A 196 21.91 1.09 4.57
C SER A 196 22.21 0.70 6.02
N TYR A 197 23.49 0.77 6.39
CA TYR A 197 23.97 0.54 7.77
C TYR A 197 23.36 1.49 8.81
N GLY A 198 22.78 2.62 8.39
CA GLY A 198 22.05 3.53 9.26
C GLY A 198 20.57 3.17 9.43
N SER A 199 20.03 2.31 8.56
CA SER A 199 18.63 1.85 8.60
C SER A 199 18.45 0.51 9.32
N ILE A 200 19.50 -0.31 9.37
CA ILE A 200 19.51 -1.62 10.04
C ILE A 200 20.77 -1.75 10.90
N SER A 201 20.74 -2.65 11.88
CA SER A 201 21.91 -2.87 12.74
C SER A 201 23.08 -3.50 11.98
N LYS A 202 24.29 -3.33 12.53
CA LYS A 202 25.51 -3.98 12.05
C LYS A 202 25.31 -5.48 11.88
N GLU A 203 24.73 -6.11 12.90
CA GLU A 203 24.53 -7.55 12.98
C GLU A 203 23.59 -8.02 11.86
N ALA A 204 22.51 -7.28 11.59
CA ALA A 204 21.60 -7.59 10.49
C ALA A 204 22.29 -7.46 9.13
N HIS A 205 23.05 -6.39 8.92
CA HIS A 205 23.76 -6.15 7.67
C HIS A 205 24.84 -7.21 7.39
N GLU A 206 25.66 -7.53 8.39
CA GLU A 206 26.71 -8.56 8.28
C GLU A 206 26.11 -9.95 8.07
N THR A 207 25.01 -10.28 8.75
CA THR A 207 24.31 -11.56 8.55
C THR A 207 23.86 -11.75 7.10
N LEU A 208 23.31 -10.71 6.47
CA LEU A 208 22.90 -10.78 5.06
C LEU A 208 24.10 -10.94 4.13
N ALA A 209 25.19 -10.22 4.39
CA ALA A 209 26.40 -10.35 3.59
C ALA A 209 27.01 -11.76 3.69
N ILE A 210 27.08 -12.33 4.90
CA ILE A 210 27.58 -13.69 5.13
C ILE A 210 26.66 -14.73 4.46
N ALA A 211 25.34 -14.53 4.48
CA ALA A 211 24.40 -15.47 3.87
C ALA A 211 24.45 -15.49 2.33
N MET A 212 24.86 -14.39 1.70
CA MET A 212 24.89 -14.24 0.24
C MET A 212 26.23 -14.58 -0.41
N ASN A 213 27.33 -14.57 0.36
CA ASN A 213 28.68 -14.90 -0.10
C ASN A 213 28.98 -16.39 0.06
#